data_AF-A0AAD6B7T6-F1
#
_entry.id   AF-A0AAD6B7T6-F1
#
_cell.length_a   1.000
_cell.length_b   1.000
_cell.length_c   1.000
_cell.angle_alpha   90.00
_cell.angle_beta   90.00
_cell.angle_gamma   90.00
#
_symmetry.space_group_name_H-M   'P 1'
#
loop_
_entity.id
_entity.type
_entity.pdbx_description
1 polymer ?
#
loop_
_entity_poly.entity_id
_entity_poly.type
_entity_poly.pdbx_seq_one_letter_code
_entity_poly.pdbx_strand_id
1 'polypeptide(L)'
;MTARAQRRMLNEVKKNPRVSARDLKKSLAHANISVDESTIRKTLNKNGVHGRTPRRKPLLSRKNIAARLKFAKEHLDVPQHYWQHILWTDETKVELFGRNTQRYV
;
A
#
# COMPACT_ATOMS: atom_id res chain seq x y z
N MET A 1 -16.60 -15.12 17.62
CA MET A 1 -15.35 -14.37 17.91
C MET A 1 -15.69 -13.21 18.84
N THR A 2 -14.94 -13.02 19.92
CA THR A 2 -15.25 -11.95 20.90
C THR A 2 -14.86 -10.57 20.36
N ALA A 3 -15.54 -9.51 20.82
CA ALA A 3 -15.23 -8.14 20.42
C ALA A 3 -13.78 -7.75 20.76
N ARG A 4 -13.24 -8.25 21.88
CA ARG A 4 -11.84 -8.06 22.28
C ARG A 4 -10.86 -8.72 21.31
N ALA A 5 -11.14 -9.95 20.88
CA ALA A 5 -10.32 -10.68 19.90
C ALA A 5 -10.32 -9.96 18.54
N GLN A 6 -11.49 -9.50 18.09
CA GLN A 6 -11.63 -8.73 16.85
C GLN A 6 -10.79 -7.45 16.88
N ARG A 7 -10.92 -6.65 17.95
CA ARG A 7 -10.19 -5.39 18.09
C ARG A 7 -8.67 -5.62 18.11
N ARG A 8 -8.21 -6.64 18.84
CA ARG A 8 -6.80 -7.01 18.89
C ARG A 8 -6.26 -7.34 17.49
N MET A 9 -6.95 -8.21 16.77
CA MET A 9 -6.58 -8.61 15.41
C MET A 9 -6.52 -7.42 14.46
N LEU A 10 -7.54 -6.54 14.47
CA LEU A 10 -7.58 -5.35 13.61
C LEU A 10 -6.44 -4.37 13.93
N ASN A 11 -6.10 -4.20 15.21
CA ASN A 11 -4.96 -3.36 15.61
C ASN A 11 -3.62 -3.96 15.16
N GLU A 12 -3.46 -5.27 15.21
CA GLU A 12 -2.26 -5.97 14.71
C GLU A 12 -2.09 -5.77 13.20
N VAL A 13 -3.18 -5.95 12.42
CA VAL A 13 -3.14 -5.70 10.97
C VAL A 13 -2.87 -4.22 10.66
N LYS A 14 -3.44 -3.29 11.44
CA LYS A 14 -3.18 -1.85 11.26
C LYS A 14 -1.71 -1.50 11.51
N LYS A 15 -1.08 -2.14 12.50
CA LYS A 15 0.35 -1.93 12.82
C LYS A 15 1.25 -2.55 11.76
N ASN A 16 0.91 -3.73 11.25
CA ASN A 16 1.66 -4.41 10.21
C ASN A 16 0.69 -5.06 9.19
N PRO A 17 0.45 -4.40 8.04
CA PRO A 17 -0.46 -4.91 7.01
C PRO A 17 -0.01 -6.22 6.34
N ARG A 18 1.21 -6.71 6.60
CA ARG A 18 1.74 -7.97 6.07
C ARG A 18 1.46 -9.18 6.95
N VAL A 19 0.84 -8.99 8.12
CA VAL A 19 0.52 -10.09 9.04
C VAL A 19 -0.48 -11.03 8.37
N SER A 20 -0.18 -12.33 8.38
CA SER A 20 -1.05 -13.34 7.79
C SER A 20 -2.13 -13.82 8.77
N ALA A 21 -3.18 -14.47 8.24
CA ALA A 21 -4.20 -15.10 9.09
C ALA A 21 -3.61 -16.17 10.04
N ARG A 22 -2.50 -16.82 9.64
CA ARG A 22 -1.76 -17.78 10.48
C ARG A 22 -1.08 -17.10 11.66
N ASP A 23 -0.46 -15.95 11.41
CA ASP A 23 0.20 -15.18 12.47
C ASP A 23 -0.82 -14.62 13.46
N LEU A 24 -1.97 -14.14 12.96
CA LEU A 24 -3.09 -13.71 13.80
C LEU A 24 -3.64 -14.86 14.64
N LYS A 25 -3.77 -16.06 14.06
CA LYS A 25 -4.19 -17.27 14.80
C LYS A 25 -3.21 -17.57 15.95
N LYS A 26 -1.91 -17.50 15.69
CA LYS A 26 -0.88 -17.65 16.73
C LYS A 26 -1.02 -16.56 17.80
N SER A 27 -1.16 -15.28 17.44
CA SER A 27 -1.33 -14.19 18.42
C SER A 27 -2.57 -14.38 19.30
N LEU A 28 -3.68 -14.82 18.71
CA LEU A 28 -4.92 -15.12 19.44
C LEU A 28 -4.77 -16.34 20.36
N ALA A 29 -4.01 -17.36 19.95
CA ALA A 29 -3.72 -18.51 20.80
C ALA A 29 -2.98 -18.13 22.09
N HIS A 30 -2.01 -17.20 22.03
CA HIS A 30 -1.35 -16.64 23.23
C HIS A 30 -2.30 -15.88 24.15
N ALA A 31 -3.48 -15.51 23.66
CA ALA A 31 -4.54 -14.85 24.42
C ALA A 31 -5.59 -15.84 24.95
N ASN A 32 -5.32 -17.15 24.87
CA ASN A 32 -6.26 -18.23 25.14
C ASN A 32 -7.53 -18.17 24.27
N ILE A 33 -7.43 -17.63 23.05
CA ILE A 33 -8.52 -17.53 22.09
C ILE A 33 -8.23 -18.47 20.91
N SER A 34 -8.94 -19.60 20.88
CA SER A 34 -8.87 -20.54 19.76
C SER A 34 -9.86 -20.16 18.66
N VAL A 35 -9.36 -19.84 17.48
CA VAL A 35 -10.18 -19.46 16.31
C VAL A 35 -9.56 -20.05 15.05
N ASP A 36 -10.40 -20.51 14.13
CA ASP A 36 -9.94 -20.98 12.83
C ASP A 36 -9.52 -19.83 11.89
N GLU A 37 -8.55 -20.10 11.02
CA GLU A 37 -8.06 -19.10 10.06
C GLU A 37 -9.16 -18.60 9.12
N SER A 38 -10.13 -19.45 8.75
CA SER A 38 -11.27 -19.05 7.92
C SER A 38 -12.14 -17.99 8.61
N THR A 39 -12.33 -18.10 9.93
CA THR A 39 -13.10 -17.14 10.73
C THR A 39 -12.36 -15.80 10.84
N ILE A 40 -11.03 -15.84 10.99
CA ILE A 40 -10.15 -14.68 10.95
C ILE A 40 -10.32 -13.95 9.61
N ARG A 41 -10.16 -14.66 8.48
CA ARG A 41 -10.31 -14.07 7.13
C ARG A 41 -11.70 -13.48 6.90
N LYS A 42 -12.77 -14.21 7.24
CA LYS A 42 -14.16 -13.73 7.12
C LYS A 42 -14.38 -12.45 7.92
N THR A 43 -13.83 -12.38 9.13
CA THR A 43 -14.03 -11.19 9.95
C THR A 43 -13.21 -10.01 9.45
N LEU A 44 -11.96 -10.21 9.02
CA LEU A 44 -11.18 -9.16 8.38
C LEU A 44 -11.92 -8.57 7.17
N ASN A 45 -12.44 -9.43 6.30
CA ASN A 45 -13.24 -9.00 5.14
C ASN A 45 -14.50 -8.23 5.55
N LYS A 46 -15.23 -8.67 6.59
CA LYS A 46 -16.40 -7.95 7.12
C LYS A 46 -16.04 -6.55 7.66
N ASN A 47 -14.79 -6.34 8.08
CA ASN A 47 -14.29 -5.05 8.56
C ASN A 47 -13.53 -4.26 7.46
N GLY A 48 -13.69 -4.63 6.18
CA GLY A 48 -13.05 -3.92 5.06
C GLY A 48 -11.54 -4.15 4.92
N VAL A 49 -10.98 -5.11 5.65
CA VAL A 49 -9.57 -5.48 5.56
C VAL A 49 -9.42 -6.62 4.55
N HIS A 50 -8.86 -6.27 3.39
CA HIS A 50 -8.66 -7.20 2.29
C HIS A 50 -7.18 -7.45 2.01
N GLY A 51 -6.84 -8.69 1.65
CA GLY A 51 -5.51 -9.01 1.16
C GLY A 51 -5.23 -8.30 -0.16
N ARG A 52 -4.12 -7.55 -0.23
CA ARG A 52 -3.67 -6.83 -1.42
C ARG A 52 -2.16 -6.95 -1.56
N THR A 53 -1.69 -6.99 -2.80
CA THR A 53 -0.26 -6.89 -3.11
C THR A 53 0.15 -5.43 -3.16
N PRO A 54 1.16 -4.99 -2.39
CA PRO A 54 1.65 -3.61 -2.47
C PRO A 54 2.21 -3.31 -3.86
N ARG A 55 1.94 -2.12 -4.39
CA ARG A 55 2.52 -1.65 -5.66
C ARG A 55 4.03 -1.41 -5.48
N ARG A 56 4.80 -1.76 -6.52
CA ARG A 56 6.23 -1.41 -6.58
C ARG A 56 6.34 0.10 -6.83
N LYS A 57 7.10 0.79 -5.98
CA LYS A 57 7.36 2.22 -6.09
C LYS A 57 8.86 2.47 -6.04
N PRO A 58 9.39 3.44 -6.78
CA PRO A 58 10.78 3.85 -6.63
C PRO A 58 11.01 4.38 -5.21
N LEU A 59 12.18 4.06 -4.65
CA LEU A 59 12.59 4.59 -3.36
C LEU A 59 12.93 6.08 -3.52
N LEU A 60 12.29 6.94 -2.74
CA LEU A 60 12.54 8.37 -2.76
C LEU A 60 13.42 8.77 -1.59
N SER A 61 14.50 9.50 -1.88
CA SER A 61 15.31 10.15 -0.86
C SER A 61 14.52 11.29 -0.20
N ARG A 62 14.88 11.66 1.04
CA ARG A 62 14.26 12.80 1.73
C ARG A 62 14.36 14.10 0.92
N LYS A 63 15.50 14.32 0.25
CA LYS A 63 15.72 15.45 -0.67
C LYS A 63 14.71 15.43 -1.83
N ASN A 64 14.53 14.28 -2.48
CA ASN A 64 13.60 14.15 -3.60
C ASN A 64 12.14 14.35 -3.17
N ILE A 65 11.76 13.87 -1.98
CA ILE A 65 10.42 14.11 -1.42
C ILE A 65 10.18 15.61 -1.23
N ALA A 66 11.13 16.32 -0.61
CA ALA A 66 11.02 17.76 -0.38
C ALA A 66 10.94 18.55 -1.69
N ALA A 67 11.80 18.24 -2.67
CA ALA A 67 11.80 18.90 -3.97
C ALA A 67 10.49 18.68 -4.73
N ARG A 68 9.98 17.44 -4.76
CA ARG A 68 8.69 17.13 -5.40
C ARG A 68 7.52 17.84 -4.73
N LEU A 69 7.49 17.90 -3.40
CA LEU A 69 6.44 18.60 -2.66
C LEU A 69 6.49 20.12 -2.90
N LYS A 70 7.69 20.71 -2.92
CA LYS A 70 7.88 22.12 -3.25
C LYS A 70 7.36 22.42 -4.66
N PHE A 71 7.79 21.66 -5.65
CA PHE A 71 7.33 21.80 -7.03
C PHE A 71 5.81 21.71 -7.15
N ALA A 72 5.19 20.71 -6.52
CA ALA A 72 3.74 20.52 -6.56
C ALA A 72 2.97 21.70 -5.93
N LYS A 73 3.49 22.27 -4.84
CA LYS A 73 2.87 23.45 -4.19
C LYS A 73 3.01 24.70 -5.03
N GLU A 74 4.19 24.94 -5.60
CA GLU A 74 4.45 26.12 -6.45
C GLU A 74 3.60 26.13 -7.72
N HIS A 75 3.24 24.95 -8.22
CA HIS A 75 2.50 24.81 -9.47
C HIS A 75 1.05 24.34 -9.30
N LEU A 76 0.52 24.33 -8.06
CA LEU A 76 -0.84 23.83 -7.78
C LEU A 76 -1.93 24.65 -8.49
N ASP A 77 -1.78 25.97 -8.46
CA ASP A 77 -2.76 26.93 -8.99
C ASP A 77 -2.37 27.44 -10.39
N VAL A 78 -1.36 26.82 -11.02
CA VAL A 78 -0.90 27.20 -12.35
C VAL A 78 -1.96 26.81 -13.39
N PRO A 79 -2.42 27.76 -14.22
CA PRO A 79 -3.53 27.52 -15.14
C PRO A 79 -3.15 26.51 -16.22
N GLN A 80 -4.15 25.76 -16.70
CA GLN A 80 -3.96 24.72 -17.73
C GLN A 80 -3.24 25.22 -18.98
N HIS A 81 -3.50 26.48 -19.39
CA HIS A 81 -2.84 27.11 -20.53
C HIS A 81 -1.31 27.09 -20.40
N TYR A 82 -0.76 27.32 -19.21
CA TYR A 82 0.69 27.25 -18.98
C TYR A 82 1.23 25.85 -19.31
N TRP A 83 0.57 24.81 -18.81
CA TRP A 83 0.98 23.41 -19.04
C TRP A 83 0.87 22.98 -20.51
N GLN A 84 -0.06 23.55 -21.27
CA GLN A 84 -0.22 23.26 -22.69
C GLN A 84 0.96 23.75 -23.54
N HIS A 85 1.69 24.76 -23.06
CA HIS A 85 2.88 25.29 -23.73
C HIS A 85 4.17 24.59 -23.30
N ILE A 86 4.10 23.58 -22.43
CA ILE A 86 5.27 22.81 -21.99
C ILE A 86 5.39 21.53 -22.83
N LEU A 87 6.55 21.38 -23.46
CA LEU A 87 6.96 20.11 -24.05
C LEU A 87 7.58 19.21 -22.98
N TRP A 88 6.95 18.07 -22.71
CA TRP A 88 7.46 17.04 -21.82
C TRP A 88 8.29 16.03 -22.60
N THR A 89 9.55 15.85 -22.22
CA THR A 89 10.44 14.83 -22.79
C THR A 89 10.89 13.87 -21.70
N ASP A 90 10.97 12.60 -22.05
CA ASP A 90 11.54 11.54 -21.20
C ASP A 90 12.11 10.45 -22.10
N GLU A 91 13.05 9.67 -21.58
CA GLU A 91 13.67 8.56 -22.29
C GLU A 91 13.14 7.24 -21.73
N THR A 92 12.74 6.33 -22.61
CA THR A 92 12.33 4.99 -22.21
C THR A 92 13.04 3.93 -23.03
N LYS A 93 13.37 2.81 -22.37
CA LYS A 93 14.03 1.68 -23.02
C LYS A 93 13.00 0.84 -23.77
N VAL A 94 13.15 0.73 -25.08
CA VAL A 94 12.37 -0.18 -25.92
C VAL A 94 13.16 -1.46 -26.16
N GLU A 95 12.63 -2.60 -25.73
CA GLU A 95 13.28 -3.90 -25.86
C GLU A 95 12.55 -4.76 -26.91
N LEU A 96 13.27 -5.24 -27.93
CA LEU A 96 12.71 -6.09 -29.00
C LEU A 96 12.29 -7.48 -28.46
N PHE A 97 13.02 -8.02 -27.49
CA PHE A 97 12.76 -9.31 -26.86
C PHE A 97 12.93 -9.26 -25.33
N GLY A 98 12.24 -8.30 -24.69
CA GLY A 98 12.33 -8.07 -23.25
C GLY A 98 11.00 -8.28 -22.53
N ARG A 99 11.01 -8.95 -21.37
CA ARG A 99 9.86 -9.01 -20.45
C ARG A 99 9.92 -7.82 -19.47
N ASN A 100 10.01 -6.59 -19.98
CA ASN A 100 9.94 -5.42 -19.12
C ASN A 100 8.50 -5.20 -18.63
N THR A 101 8.03 -6.07 -17.73
CA THR A 101 6.69 -6.05 -17.15
C THR A 101 6.64 -5.23 -15.85
N GLN A 102 7.71 -4.47 -15.54
CA GLN A 102 7.79 -3.71 -14.30
C GLN A 102 6.99 -2.40 -14.43
N ARG A 103 5.69 -2.49 -14.17
CA ARG A 103 4.83 -1.32 -14.04
C ARG A 103 5.07 -0.65 -12.68
N TYR A 104 5.83 0.44 -12.68
CA TYR A 104 5.85 1.39 -11.58
C TYR A 104 4.64 2.32 -11.73
N VAL A 105 3.80 2.43 -10.69
CA VAL A 105 2.68 3.40 -10.60
C VAL A 105 2.78 4.11 -9.26
#